data_AF-A0A2K8SRY3-F1
#
_entry.id   AF-A0A2K8SRY3-F1
#
_cell.length_a   1.000
_cell.length_b   1.000
_cell.length_c   1.000
_cell.angle_alpha   90.00
_cell.angle_beta   90.00
_cell.angle_gamma   90.00
#
_symmetry.space_group_name_H-M   'P 1'
#
loop_
_entity.id
_entity.type
_entity.pdbx_description
1 polymer ?
#
loop_
_entity_poly.entity_id
_entity_poly.type
_entity_poly.pdbx_seq_one_letter_code
_entity_poly.pdbx_strand_id
1 'polypeptide(L)' 'MSITLTGTIEHRDIGTGAWALVTEKGVTYEILRGADKDLLKAGQKAKVKGQVREDIMTTAMIGPVLEVKSFEVI' A
#
# COMPACT_ATOMS: atom_id res chain seq x y z
N MET A 1 -8.44 8.65 -10.90
CA MET A 1 -7.24 8.52 -11.75
C MET A 1 -6.31 7.47 -11.15
N SER A 2 -5.61 6.68 -11.98
CA SER A 2 -4.64 5.70 -11.49
C SER A 2 -3.24 6.31 -11.40
N ILE A 3 -2.48 5.93 -10.38
CA ILE A 3 -1.11 6.35 -10.13
C ILE A 3 -0.17 5.14 -10.14
N THR A 4 1.11 5.39 -10.41
CA THR A 4 2.17 4.38 -10.32
C THR A 4 3.20 4.84 -9.31
N LEU A 5 3.50 4.00 -8.32
CA LEU A 5 4.39 4.30 -7.22
C LEU A 5 5.43 3.18 -7.09
N THR A 6 6.65 3.53 -6.72
CA THR A 6 7.69 2.57 -6.33
C THR A 6 7.99 2.76 -4.86
N GLY A 7 8.11 1.66 -4.13
CA GLY A 7 8.36 1.71 -2.70
C GLY A 7 8.60 0.35 -2.08
N THR A 8 8.67 0.36 -0.75
CA THR A 8 8.83 -0.84 0.07
C THR A 8 7.50 -1.17 0.75
N ILE A 9 7.13 -2.45 0.73
CA ILE A 9 5.96 -2.96 1.42
C ILE A 9 6.30 -3.16 2.89
N GLU A 10 5.49 -2.59 3.76
CA GLU A 10 5.65 -2.70 5.21
C GLU A 10 4.37 -3.22 5.86
N HIS A 11 4.55 -4.05 6.88
CA HIS A 11 3.47 -4.40 7.79
C HIS A 11 3.55 -3.48 9.01
N ARG A 12 2.44 -2.85 9.35
CA ARG A 12 2.32 -2.00 10.53
C ARG A 12 1.50 -2.72 11.59
N ASP A 13 2.12 -2.95 12.74
CA ASP A 13 1.49 -3.58 13.90
C ASP A 13 0.62 -2.56 14.66
N ILE A 14 -0.46 -2.12 14.02
CA ILE A 14 -1.47 -1.22 14.57
C ILE A 14 -2.85 -1.88 14.50
N GLY A 15 -3.56 -1.93 15.64
CA GLY A 15 -4.86 -2.59 15.74
C GLY A 15 -4.79 -4.06 15.30
N THR A 16 -5.40 -4.38 14.16
CA THR A 16 -5.42 -5.74 13.58
C THR A 16 -4.31 -6.00 12.56
N GLY A 17 -3.38 -5.06 12.38
CA GLY A 17 -2.40 -5.06 11.31
C GLY A 17 -2.88 -4.25 10.10
N ALA A 18 -1.97 -3.51 9.49
CA ALA A 18 -2.20 -2.78 8.25
C ALA A 18 -0.99 -2.94 7.32
N TRP A 19 -1.26 -3.07 6.03
CA TRP A 19 -0.22 -3.09 5.01
C TRP A 19 -0.02 -1.71 4.43
N ALA A 20 1.23 -1.34 4.17
CA ALA A 20 1.58 -0.04 3.64
C ALA A 20 2.57 -0.15 2.49
N LEU A 21 2.49 0.78 1.55
CA LEU A 21 3.55 1.07 0.59
C LEU A 21 4.24 2.37 1.02
N VAL A 22 5.49 2.27 1.45
CA VAL A 22 6.34 3.43 1.74
C VAL A 22 7.15 3.75 0.49
N THR A 23 6.80 4.86 -0.16
CA THR A 23 7.49 5.30 -1.38
C THR A 23 8.93 5.71 -1.09
N GLU A 24 9.77 5.76 -2.12
CA GLU A 24 11.17 6.23 -2.01
C GLU A 24 11.30 7.66 -1.47
N LYS A 25 10.24 8.47 -1.58
CA LYS A 25 10.16 9.83 -1.04
C LYS A 25 9.66 9.89 0.41
N GLY A 26 9.41 8.74 1.04
CA GLY A 26 8.91 8.64 2.42
C GLY A 26 7.39 8.81 2.56
N VAL A 27 6.64 8.99 1.46
CA VAL A 27 5.16 9.03 1.52
C VAL A 27 4.63 7.63 1.79
N THR A 28 3.74 7.51 2.78
CA THR A 28 3.11 6.24 3.16
C THR A 28 1.70 6.18 2.59
N TYR A 29 1.38 5.07 1.92
CA TYR A 29 0.03 4.73 1.48
C TYR A 29 -0.43 3.47 2.20
N GLU A 30 -1.65 3.49 2.74
CA GLU A 30 -2.27 2.28 3.29
C GLU A 30 -2.78 1.43 2.13
N ILE A 31 -2.38 0.16 2.07
CA ILE A 31 -2.85 -0.76 1.03
C ILE A 31 -4.25 -1.25 1.42
N LEU A 32 -5.23 -1.04 0.54
CA LEU A 32 -6.59 -1.49 0.76
C LEU A 32 -6.64 -3.00 1.01
N ARG A 33 -7.43 -3.41 2.00
CA ARG A 33 -7.61 -4.83 2.35
C ARG A 33 -8.08 -5.65 1.13
N GLY A 34 -7.54 -6.86 1.01
CA GLY A 34 -7.82 -7.76 -0.12
C GLY A 34 -6.83 -7.64 -1.28
N ALA A 35 -5.78 -6.83 -1.15
CA ALA A 35 -4.65 -6.86 -2.08
C ALA A 35 -3.98 -8.24 -2.13
N ASP A 36 -3.32 -8.51 -3.25
CA ASP A 36 -2.67 -9.79 -3.53
C ASP A 36 -1.61 -10.14 -2.47
N LYS A 37 -1.67 -11.37 -1.94
CA LYS A 37 -0.73 -11.85 -0.92
C LYS A 37 0.71 -11.91 -1.43
N ASP A 38 0.92 -12.02 -2.73
CA ASP A 38 2.26 -11.97 -3.31
C ASP A 38 2.89 -10.59 -3.26
N LEU A 39 2.07 -9.53 -3.18
CA LEU A 39 2.53 -8.18 -2.88
C LEU A 39 2.79 -7.98 -1.38
N LEU A 40 1.95 -8.56 -0.52
CA LEU A 40 1.92 -8.31 0.93
C LEU A 40 3.03 -9.07 1.70
N LYS A 41 4.29 -8.73 1.41
CA LYS A 41 5.48 -9.28 2.06
C LYS A 41 6.34 -8.14 2.60
N ALA A 42 6.56 -8.14 3.92
CA ALA A 42 7.30 -7.06 4.57
C ALA A 42 8.75 -6.98 4.05
N GLY A 43 9.22 -5.77 3.76
CA GLY A 43 10.53 -5.51 3.18
C GLY A 43 10.63 -5.69 1.66
N GLN A 44 9.57 -6.19 1.00
CA GLN A 44 9.56 -6.35 -0.46
C GLN A 44 9.52 -5.01 -1.16
N LYS A 45 10.36 -4.80 -2.17
CA LYS A 45 10.26 -3.66 -3.08
C LYS A 45 9.32 -3.99 -4.23
N ALA A 46 8.46 -3.04 -4.57
CA ALA A 46 7.52 -3.21 -5.66
C ALA A 46 7.23 -1.89 -6.37
N LYS A 47 6.95 -2.01 -7.66
CA LYS A 47 6.29 -0.98 -8.45
C LYS A 47 4.81 -1.31 -8.50
N VAL A 48 3.99 -0.43 -7.95
CA VAL A 48 2.55 -0.63 -7.75
C VAL A 48 1.79 0.37 -8.62
N LYS A 49 0.83 -0.13 -9.41
CA LYS A 49 -0.16 0.69 -10.10
C LYS A 49 -1.49 0.54 -9.37
N GLY A 50 -2.09 1.67 -8.98
CA GLY A 50 -3.29 1.65 -8.17
C GLY A 50 -4.11 2.93 -8.27
N GLN A 51 -5.16 3.01 -7.47
CA GLN A 51 -6.00 4.20 -7.33
C GLN A 51 -6.05 4.61 -5.86
N VAL A 52 -5.85 5.90 -5.60
CA VAL A 52 -6.09 6.47 -4.28
C VAL A 52 -7.61 6.55 -4.07
N ARG A 53 -8.08 5.99 -2.96
CA ARG A 53 -9.49 5.92 -2.59
C ARG A 53 -9.76 6.94 -1.49
N GLU A 54 -10.17 8.13 -1.91
CA GLU A 54 -10.56 9.23 -1.00
C GLU A 54 -11.92 8.96 -0.32
N ASP A 55 -12.70 8.03 -0.86
CA ASP A 55 -14.01 7.60 -0.39
C ASP A 55 -13.95 6.50 0.68
N ILE A 56 -12.74 6.03 1.04
CA ILE A 56 -12.54 4.96 2.01
C ILE A 56 -11.79 5.50 3.23
N MET A 57 -12.38 5.30 4.40
CA MET A 57 -11.73 5.50 5.69
C MET A 57 -11.38 4.15 6.33
N THR A 58 -10.18 4.05 6.88
CA THR A 58 -9.67 2.86 7.57
C THR A 58 -9.47 3.14 9.05
N THR A 59 -9.43 2.09 9.86
CA THR A 59 -9.17 2.23 11.30
C THR A 59 -7.69 2.44 11.62
N ALA A 60 -6.78 2.11 10.69
CA ALA A 60 -5.34 2.28 10.88
C ALA A 60 -4.91 3.74 10.70
N MET A 61 -5.55 4.49 9.79
CA MET A 61 -5.28 5.91 9.52
C MET A 61 -3.79 6.23 9.33
N ILE A 62 -3.05 5.36 8.64
CA ILE A 62 -1.59 5.51 8.43
C ILE A 62 -1.21 6.25 7.13
N GLY A 63 -2.20 6.67 6.35
CA GLY A 63 -2.02 7.41 5.11
C GLY A 63 -3.23 7.29 4.19
N PRO A 64 -3.15 7.86 2.97
CA PRO A 64 -4.18 7.69 1.95
C PRO A 64 -4.32 6.21 1.56
N VAL A 65 -5.56 5.77 1.36
CA VAL A 65 -5.84 4.37 0.98
C VAL A 65 -5.53 4.17 -0.50
N LEU A 66 -4.71 3.17 -0.82
CA LEU A 66 -4.33 2.77 -2.16
C LEU A 66 -4.96 1.42 -2.49
N GLU A 67 -5.89 1.43 -3.45
CA GLU A 67 -6.39 0.21 -4.07
C GLU A 67 -5.42 -0.23 -5.18
N VAL A 68 -4.75 -1.36 -4.94
CA VAL A 68 -3.78 -1.92 -5.90
C VAL A 68 -4.53 -2.57 -7.06
N LYS A 69 -4.14 -2.21 -8.29
CA LYS A 69 -4.67 -2.81 -9.53
C LYS A 69 -3.69 -3.79 -10.16
N SER A 70 -2.39 -3.51 -10.08
CA SER A 70 -1.32 -4.41 -10.52
C SER A 70 0.00 -4.06 -9.82
N PHE A 71 0.92 -5.00 -9.76
CA PHE A 71 2.25 -4.77 -9.20
C PHE A 71 3.32 -5.57 -9.94
N GLU A 72 4.56 -5.12 -9.77
CA GLU A 72 5.78 -5.79 -10.22
C GLU A 72 6.76 -5.78 -9.04
N VAL A 73 7.29 -6.95 -8.68
CA VAL A 73 8.32 -7.09 -7.63
C VAL A 73 9.68 -6.74 -8.21
N ILE A 74 10.51 -6.02 -7.44
CA ILE A 74 11.84 -5.52 -7.86
C ILE A 74 12.92 -6.12 -6.97
#